data_AF-A0AAW2SG41-F1
#
_entry.id   AF-A0AAW2SG41-F1
#
_cell.length_a   1.000
_cell.length_b   1.000
_cell.length_c   1.000
_cell.angle_alpha   90.00
_cell.angle_beta   90.00
_cell.angle_gamma   90.00
#
_symmetry.space_group_name_H-M   'P 1'
#
loop_
_entity.id
_entity.type
_entity.pdbx_description
1 polymer ?
#
loop_
_entity_poly.entity_id
_entity_poly.type
_entity_poly.pdbx_seq_one_letter_code
_entity_poly.pdbx_strand_id
1 'polypeptide(L)'
;MDLTQLLTYTPLITAPRGSDTQMYYYYSSPEYYIGLTSIKVNGRSIPLNQTLLGIAELGRGGVKISSSKPYSELETSAFRALTDAFVKEAGGLNLSLIQPAVEPFKVCYAVDERQGSGAGDPPFPTIDLVLQSEEVIWRIDGSNSMVRVMTKNNVDAWCLGLWMVVMHHGLLSSLEDVN
;
A
#
# COMPACT_ATOMS: atom_id res chain seq x y z
N MET A 1 -16.67 -15.64 -24.90
CA MET A 1 -16.36 -15.77 -23.46
C MET A 1 -16.53 -14.39 -22.86
N ASP A 2 -17.35 -14.26 -21.83
CA ASP A 2 -17.56 -13.00 -21.12
C ASP A 2 -16.53 -12.90 -19.98
N LEU A 3 -15.52 -12.04 -20.16
CA LEU A 3 -14.42 -11.88 -19.20
C LEU A 3 -14.84 -11.14 -17.93
N THR A 4 -15.99 -10.47 -17.94
CA THR A 4 -16.50 -9.75 -16.75
C THR A 4 -16.75 -10.70 -15.57
N GLN A 5 -17.07 -11.97 -15.88
CA GLN A 5 -17.31 -13.01 -14.89
C GLN A 5 -16.04 -13.46 -14.14
N LEU A 6 -14.85 -13.05 -14.61
CA LEU A 6 -13.57 -13.33 -13.95
C LEU A 6 -13.12 -12.19 -13.03
N LEU A 7 -13.83 -11.05 -13.04
CA LEU A 7 -13.45 -9.87 -12.28
C LEU A 7 -14.16 -9.83 -10.93
N THR A 8 -13.43 -9.36 -9.93
CA THR A 8 -13.99 -8.96 -8.64
C THR A 8 -14.41 -7.50 -8.70
N TYR A 9 -15.62 -7.19 -8.23
CA TYR A 9 -16.17 -5.84 -8.28
C TYR A 9 -16.33 -5.23 -6.89
N THR A 10 -16.10 -3.92 -6.80
CA THR A 10 -16.41 -3.08 -5.64
C THR A 10 -17.15 -1.82 -6.12
N PRO A 11 -18.08 -1.25 -5.34
CA PRO A 11 -18.64 0.06 -5.65
C PRO A 11 -17.53 1.12 -5.75
N LEU A 12 -17.66 2.01 -6.73
CA LEU A 12 -16.95 3.28 -6.75
C LEU A 12 -17.64 4.26 -5.81
N ILE A 13 -16.87 4.93 -4.96
CA ILE A 13 -17.39 5.89 -3.99
C ILE A 13 -17.22 7.31 -4.55
N THR A 14 -18.29 8.10 -4.51
CA THR A 14 -18.23 9.52 -4.84
C THR A 14 -17.73 10.31 -3.64
N ALA A 15 -16.51 10.86 -3.72
CA ALA A 15 -16.03 11.79 -2.71
C ALA A 15 -16.69 13.17 -2.90
N PRO A 16 -17.16 13.82 -1.81
CA PRO A 16 -17.89 15.08 -1.90
C PRO A 16 -17.03 16.24 -2.40
N ARG A 17 -15.70 16.16 -2.26
CA ARG A 17 -14.72 17.15 -2.74
C ARG A 17 -13.44 16.47 -3.22
N GLY A 18 -12.83 17.00 -4.29
CA GLY A 18 -11.47 16.63 -4.69
C GLY A 18 -10.44 17.24 -3.74
N SER A 19 -9.49 16.43 -3.26
CA SER A 19 -8.42 16.92 -2.37
C SER A 19 -7.46 17.88 -3.08
N ASP A 20 -7.46 17.88 -4.41
CA ASP A 20 -6.60 18.62 -5.34
C ASP A 20 -7.22 19.94 -5.84
N THR A 21 -8.53 20.13 -5.72
CA THR A 21 -9.21 21.32 -6.22
C THR A 21 -9.43 22.36 -5.12
N GLN A 22 -8.39 23.10 -4.74
CA GLN A 22 -8.55 24.31 -3.90
C GLN A 22 -9.47 25.40 -4.52
N MET A 23 -9.88 25.25 -5.79
CA MET A 23 -10.59 26.29 -6.55
C MET A 23 -12.11 26.04 -6.73
N TYR A 24 -12.62 24.82 -6.60
CA TYR A 24 -14.01 24.51 -7.02
C TYR A 24 -14.78 23.68 -5.99
N TYR A 25 -15.31 24.38 -4.97
CA TYR A 25 -16.13 23.82 -3.88
C TYR A 25 -17.49 23.21 -4.29
N TYR A 26 -17.81 23.17 -5.58
CA TYR A 26 -19.15 22.85 -6.09
C TYR A 26 -19.24 21.58 -6.94
N TYR A 27 -18.15 20.82 -7.09
CA TYR A 27 -18.16 19.52 -7.78
C TYR A 27 -17.53 18.41 -6.93
N SER A 28 -18.06 17.21 -7.09
CA SER A 28 -17.48 15.98 -6.54
C SER A 28 -16.08 15.72 -7.09
N SER A 29 -15.25 14.98 -6.35
CA SER A 29 -13.92 14.60 -6.83
C SER A 29 -14.03 13.79 -8.12
N PRO A 30 -13.20 14.06 -9.15
CA PRO A 30 -13.11 13.21 -10.34
C PRO A 30 -12.30 11.93 -10.09
N GLU A 31 -11.77 11.75 -8.88
CA GLU A 31 -10.89 10.62 -8.54
C GLU A 31 -11.67 9.34 -8.21
N TYR A 32 -11.00 8.19 -8.40
CA TYR A 32 -11.60 6.87 -8.20
C TYR A 32 -11.39 6.39 -6.77
N TYR A 33 -12.43 6.49 -5.94
CA TYR A 33 -12.41 5.97 -4.58
C TYR A 33 -13.08 4.59 -4.50
N ILE A 34 -12.55 3.76 -3.59
CA ILE A 34 -13.09 2.44 -3.26
C ILE A 34 -13.28 2.32 -1.75
N GLY A 35 -14.22 1.47 -1.32
CA GLY A 35 -14.52 1.25 0.08
C GLY A 35 -13.63 0.17 0.70
N LEU A 36 -12.62 0.58 1.47
CA LEU A 36 -11.77 -0.31 2.25
C LEU A 36 -12.31 -0.40 3.68
N THR A 37 -12.41 -1.61 4.24
CA THR A 37 -12.86 -1.84 5.62
C THR A 37 -11.74 -2.32 6.53
N SER A 38 -10.81 -3.12 6.00
CA SER A 38 -9.62 -3.55 6.74
C SER A 38 -8.47 -3.89 5.80
N ILE A 39 -7.27 -3.95 6.39
CA ILE A 39 -6.07 -4.47 5.73
C ILE A 39 -5.64 -5.70 6.52
N LYS A 40 -5.26 -6.77 5.82
CA LYS A 40 -4.65 -7.95 6.41
C LYS A 40 -3.25 -8.13 5.83
N VAL A 41 -2.30 -8.54 6.66
CA VAL A 41 -0.96 -8.96 6.24
C VAL A 41 -0.84 -10.45 6.52
N ASN A 42 -0.58 -11.23 5.47
CA ASN A 42 -0.52 -12.69 5.53
C ASN A 42 -1.77 -13.30 6.20
N GLY A 43 -2.94 -12.77 5.87
CA GLY A 43 -4.24 -13.19 6.42
C GLY A 43 -4.57 -12.64 7.82
N ARG A 44 -3.69 -11.88 8.48
CA ARG A 44 -3.94 -11.28 9.80
C ARG A 44 -4.32 -9.81 9.70
N SER A 45 -5.48 -9.44 10.26
CA SER A 45 -5.91 -8.05 10.30
C SER A 45 -4.93 -7.18 11.08
N ILE A 46 -4.61 -6.00 10.54
CA ILE A 46 -3.84 -4.98 11.25
C ILE A 46 -4.80 -3.97 11.90
N PRO A 47 -4.47 -3.43 13.08
CA PRO A 47 -5.27 -2.39 13.71
C PRO A 47 -5.10 -1.07 12.95
N LEU A 48 -6.20 -0.53 12.41
CA LEU A 48 -6.22 0.77 11.74
C LEU A 48 -7.28 1.67 12.38
N ASN A 49 -7.02 2.96 12.37
CA ASN A 49 -8.05 3.94 12.68
C ASN A 49 -9.07 3.97 11.54
N GLN A 50 -10.29 3.52 11.82
CA GLN A 50 -11.37 3.42 10.85
C GLN A 50 -11.75 4.76 10.23
N THR A 51 -11.50 5.88 10.92
CA THR A 51 -11.76 7.22 10.35
C THR A 51 -10.85 7.56 9.18
N LEU A 52 -9.69 6.89 9.03
CA LEU A 52 -8.79 7.07 7.89
C LEU A 52 -9.33 6.39 6.63
N LEU A 53 -10.08 5.30 6.79
CA LEU A 53 -10.60 4.51 5.68
C LEU A 53 -11.88 5.12 5.09
N GLY A 54 -12.61 5.91 5.88
CA GLY A 54 -13.76 6.68 5.42
C GLY A 54 -13.36 7.99 4.75
N ILE A 55 -14.23 8.50 3.87
CA ILE A 55 -14.08 9.80 3.23
C ILE A 55 -14.87 10.84 4.04
N ALA A 56 -14.17 11.80 4.64
CA ALA A 56 -14.78 12.89 5.38
C ALA A 56 -15.43 13.93 4.44
N GLU A 57 -16.30 14.80 4.98
CA GLU A 57 -17.01 15.85 4.22
C GLU A 57 -16.08 16.80 3.44
N LEU A 58 -14.84 16.96 3.90
CA LEU A 58 -13.82 17.77 3.24
C LEU A 58 -13.00 16.99 2.20
N GLY A 59 -13.38 15.76 1.85
CA GLY A 59 -12.63 14.90 0.92
C GLY A 59 -11.34 14.33 1.51
N ARG A 60 -11.21 14.32 2.84
CA ARG A 60 -10.04 13.78 3.56
C ARG A 60 -10.25 12.30 3.88
N GLY A 61 -9.16 11.53 3.85
CA GLY A 61 -9.20 10.08 4.07
C GLY A 61 -9.68 9.31 2.84
N GLY A 62 -10.08 8.07 3.06
CA GLY A 62 -10.49 7.16 1.99
C GLY A 62 -9.33 6.52 1.27
N VAL A 63 -9.67 5.61 0.36
CA VAL A 63 -8.72 4.91 -0.50
C VAL A 63 -9.00 5.28 -1.95
N LYS A 64 -7.97 5.76 -2.62
CA LYS A 64 -8.02 6.19 -4.01
C LYS A 64 -7.08 5.35 -4.86
N ILE A 65 -7.51 5.04 -6.08
CA ILE A 65 -6.66 4.46 -7.12
C ILE A 65 -6.01 5.59 -7.90
N SER A 66 -4.69 5.54 -8.06
CA SER A 66 -3.92 6.55 -8.80
C SER A 66 -2.87 5.88 -9.69
N SER A 67 -2.68 6.45 -10.88
CA SER A 67 -1.54 6.16 -11.77
C SER A 67 -0.48 7.25 -11.77
N SER A 68 -0.67 8.34 -11.00
CA SER A 68 0.28 9.46 -10.94
C SER A 68 1.46 9.20 -10.01
N LYS A 69 1.36 8.17 -9.16
CA LYS A 69 2.40 7.76 -8.21
C LYS A 69 2.85 6.33 -8.53
N PRO A 70 4.16 6.04 -8.52
CA PRO A 70 4.67 4.71 -8.83
C PRO A 70 4.47 3.70 -7.69
N TYR A 71 4.22 4.16 -6.46
CA TYR A 71 4.02 3.33 -5.28
C TYR A 71 2.82 3.78 -4.47
N SER A 72 2.32 2.89 -3.61
CA SER A 72 1.20 3.22 -2.73
C SER A 72 1.63 4.16 -1.62
N GLU A 73 0.90 5.25 -1.46
CA GLU A 73 1.10 6.24 -0.40
C GLU A 73 0.14 5.96 0.77
N LEU A 74 0.66 5.94 2.00
CA LEU A 74 -0.12 5.71 3.22
C LEU A 74 0.05 6.86 4.21
N GLU A 75 -1.05 7.18 4.89
CA GLU A 75 -1.01 8.03 6.09
C GLU A 75 -0.06 7.41 7.13
N THR A 76 0.65 8.27 7.86
CA THR A 76 1.75 7.88 8.75
C THR A 76 1.41 6.74 9.73
N SER A 77 0.23 6.76 10.37
CA SER A 77 -0.18 5.69 11.29
C SER A 77 -0.51 4.37 10.56
N ALA A 78 -1.15 4.44 9.40
CA ALA A 78 -1.43 3.27 8.56
C ALA A 78 -0.15 2.66 7.97
N PHE A 79 0.78 3.50 7.53
CA PHE A 79 2.10 3.10 7.04
C PHE A 79 2.83 2.27 8.11
N ARG A 80 2.94 2.82 9.34
CA ARG A 80 3.62 2.14 10.46
C ARG A 80 2.96 0.81 10.79
N ALA A 81 1.63 0.80 10.95
CA ALA A 81 0.90 -0.42 11.27
C ALA A 81 1.10 -1.52 10.23
N LEU A 82 1.10 -1.16 8.94
CA LEU A 82 1.32 -2.10 7.85
C LEU A 82 2.77 -2.58 7.81
N THR A 83 3.76 -1.69 7.87
CA THR A 83 5.19 -2.08 7.84
C THR A 83 5.57 -2.94 9.03
N ASP A 84 5.07 -2.64 10.23
CA ASP A 84 5.36 -3.42 11.44
C ASP A 84 4.78 -4.84 11.34
N ALA A 85 3.54 -4.96 10.85
CA ALA A 85 2.91 -6.24 10.61
C ALA A 85 3.64 -7.03 9.51
N PHE A 86 4.07 -6.36 8.44
CA PHE A 86 4.82 -6.97 7.35
C PHE A 86 6.17 -7.52 7.83
N VAL A 87 6.93 -6.74 8.61
CA VAL A 87 8.20 -7.20 9.21
C VAL A 87 7.98 -8.39 10.14
N LYS A 88 6.92 -8.36 10.94
CA LYS A 88 6.57 -9.47 11.83
C LYS A 88 6.27 -10.76 11.06
N GLU A 89 5.42 -10.70 10.04
CA GLU A 89 5.06 -11.89 9.26
C GLU A 89 6.22 -12.38 8.38
N ALA A 90 7.04 -11.48 7.84
CA ALA A 90 8.26 -11.82 7.10
C ALA A 90 9.28 -12.57 7.97
N GLY A 91 9.35 -12.25 9.27
CA GLY A 91 10.18 -12.99 10.23
C GLY A 91 9.79 -14.47 10.35
N GLY A 92 8.51 -14.81 10.16
CA GLY A 92 8.03 -16.20 10.10
C GLY A 92 8.44 -16.95 8.82
N LEU A 93 8.94 -16.22 7.82
CA LEU A 93 9.35 -16.73 6.50
C LEU A 93 10.87 -16.74 6.33
N ASN A 94 11.64 -16.49 7.40
CA ASN A 94 13.11 -16.44 7.42
C ASN A 94 13.72 -15.41 6.46
N LEU A 95 12.98 -14.35 6.12
CA LEU A 95 13.51 -13.27 5.29
C LEU A 95 14.50 -12.42 6.09
N SER A 96 15.64 -12.10 5.49
CA SER A 96 16.73 -11.36 6.15
C SER A 96 16.52 -9.85 5.99
N LEU A 97 16.04 -9.18 7.04
CA LEU A 97 15.85 -7.72 7.03
C LEU A 97 17.18 -6.99 6.85
N ILE A 98 17.24 -6.02 5.94
CA ILE A 98 18.40 -5.16 5.71
C ILE A 98 18.29 -3.92 6.59
N GLN A 99 19.35 -3.63 7.37
CA GLN A 99 19.46 -2.43 8.20
C GLN A 99 20.81 -1.75 8.00
N PRO A 100 20.86 -0.43 7.71
CA PRO A 100 19.70 0.44 7.40
C PRO A 100 19.03 0.02 6.08
N ALA A 101 17.74 0.33 5.94
CA ALA A 101 17.00 0.07 4.70
C ALA A 101 17.56 0.90 3.52
N VAL A 102 17.28 0.47 2.29
CA VAL A 102 17.71 1.17 1.07
C VAL A 102 16.74 2.31 0.79
N GLU A 103 17.20 3.54 0.99
CA GLU A 103 16.41 4.75 0.71
C GLU A 103 15.96 4.81 -0.77
N PRO A 104 14.73 5.29 -1.06
CA PRO A 104 13.77 5.91 -0.13
C PRO A 104 12.88 4.92 0.65
N PHE A 105 13.08 3.61 0.48
CA PHE A 105 12.27 2.58 1.12
C PHE A 105 12.64 2.37 2.59
N LYS A 106 11.64 1.99 3.40
CA LYS A 106 11.82 1.82 4.85
C LYS A 106 11.90 0.38 5.32
N VAL A 107 11.56 -0.58 4.45
CA VAL A 107 11.62 -2.02 4.73
C VAL A 107 12.21 -2.72 3.52
N CYS A 108 13.36 -3.37 3.68
CA CYS A 108 14.02 -4.12 2.61
C CYS A 108 14.58 -5.44 3.15
N TYR A 109 14.62 -6.46 2.31
CA TYR A 109 15.13 -7.78 2.63
C TYR A 109 16.22 -8.19 1.65
N ALA A 110 17.24 -8.89 2.16
CA ALA A 110 18.14 -9.66 1.33
C ALA A 110 17.45 -10.99 1.03
N VAL A 111 17.42 -11.35 -0.26
CA VAL A 111 16.94 -12.66 -0.70
C VAL A 111 18.16 -13.43 -1.19
N ASP A 112 18.45 -14.57 -0.54
CA ASP A 112 19.45 -15.51 -1.06
C ASP A 112 18.84 -16.20 -2.28
N GLU A 113 19.49 -16.09 -3.44
CA GLU A 113 19.07 -16.77 -4.67
C GLU A 113 18.88 -18.29 -4.46
N ARG A 114 19.56 -18.88 -3.47
CA ARG A 114 19.43 -20.30 -3.10
C ARG A 114 18.19 -20.63 -2.27
N GLN A 115 17.57 -19.62 -1.64
CA GLN A 115 16.26 -19.76 -0.98
C GLN A 115 15.09 -19.60 -1.94
N GLY A 116 15.35 -19.21 -3.19
CA GLY A 116 14.39 -19.35 -4.29
C GLY A 116 14.15 -20.83 -4.56
N SER A 117 13.19 -21.44 -3.86
CA SER A 117 12.60 -22.70 -4.30
C SER A 117 12.14 -22.50 -5.76
N GLY A 118 12.74 -23.25 -6.68
CA GLY A 118 12.54 -23.22 -8.13
C GLY A 118 11.43 -22.31 -8.67
N ALA A 119 11.83 -21.33 -9.49
CA ALA A 119 10.95 -20.57 -10.38
C ALA A 119 9.77 -19.79 -9.75
N GLY A 120 9.84 -19.45 -8.46
CA GLY A 120 8.86 -18.59 -7.79
C GLY A 120 9.45 -17.26 -7.29
N ASP A 121 8.60 -16.23 -7.21
CA ASP A 121 8.90 -15.00 -6.47
C ASP A 121 9.22 -15.36 -5.00
N PRO A 122 10.10 -14.61 -4.31
CA PRO A 122 10.39 -14.88 -2.91
C PRO A 122 9.10 -14.81 -2.08
N PRO A 123 8.95 -15.64 -1.03
CA PRO A 123 7.70 -15.79 -0.30
C PRO A 123 7.47 -14.57 0.62
N PHE A 124 7.20 -13.41 0.05
CA PHE A 124 6.85 -12.22 0.81
C PHE A 124 5.44 -12.33 1.38
N PRO A 125 5.17 -11.75 2.56
CA PRO A 125 3.81 -11.64 3.08
C PRO A 125 2.86 -11.00 2.06
N THR A 126 1.67 -11.57 1.88
CA THR A 126 0.61 -10.93 1.08
C THR A 126 0.00 -9.76 1.83
N ILE A 127 -0.49 -8.76 1.10
CA ILE A 127 -1.31 -7.67 1.64
C ILE A 127 -2.70 -7.79 1.04
N ASP A 128 -3.70 -8.02 1.89
CA ASP A 128 -5.08 -8.15 1.48
C ASP A 128 -5.86 -6.89 1.87
N LEU A 129 -6.43 -6.22 0.87
CA LEU A 129 -7.36 -5.11 1.04
C LEU A 129 -8.78 -5.67 1.07
N VAL A 130 -9.43 -5.62 2.24
CA VAL A 130 -10.80 -6.12 2.42
C VAL A 130 -11.78 -4.99 2.09
N LEU A 131 -12.60 -5.20 1.07
CA LEU A 131 -13.46 -4.15 0.50
C LEU A 131 -14.84 -4.14 1.17
N GLN A 132 -15.93 -4.13 0.40
CA GLN A 132 -17.29 -3.99 0.91
C GLN A 132 -17.81 -5.18 1.76
N SER A 133 -17.12 -6.32 1.71
CA SER A 133 -17.39 -7.48 2.58
C SER A 133 -16.11 -8.29 2.80
N GLU A 134 -16.12 -9.17 3.80
CA GLU A 134 -14.98 -10.07 4.11
C GLU A 134 -14.61 -11.03 2.96
N GLU A 135 -15.50 -11.22 1.99
CA GLU A 135 -15.29 -12.11 0.84
C GLU A 135 -14.72 -11.37 -0.37
N VAL A 136 -14.83 -10.04 -0.42
CA VAL A 136 -14.34 -9.23 -1.53
C VAL A 136 -12.97 -8.67 -1.18
N ILE A 137 -11.94 -9.36 -1.65
CA ILE A 137 -10.55 -9.09 -1.30
C ILE A 137 -9.78 -8.70 -2.56
N TRP A 138 -9.09 -7.56 -2.50
CA TRP A 138 -8.01 -7.24 -3.44
C TRP A 138 -6.68 -7.64 -2.80
N ARG A 139 -6.10 -8.73 -3.30
CA ARG A 139 -4.80 -9.24 -2.88
C ARG A 139 -3.66 -8.57 -3.65
N ILE A 140 -2.63 -8.16 -2.90
CA ILE A 140 -1.37 -7.64 -3.39
C ILE A 140 -0.30 -8.65 -3.00
N ASP A 141 0.27 -9.32 -4.01
CA ASP A 141 1.33 -10.31 -3.82
C ASP A 141 2.71 -9.65 -3.92
N GLY A 142 3.77 -10.42 -3.64
CA GLY A 142 5.16 -9.95 -3.67
C GLY A 142 5.56 -9.28 -5.00
N SER A 143 5.03 -9.77 -6.13
CA SER A 143 5.25 -9.18 -7.46
C SER A 143 4.66 -7.78 -7.63
N ASN A 144 3.70 -7.39 -6.79
CA ASN A 144 3.12 -6.06 -6.76
C ASN A 144 3.70 -5.20 -5.64
N SER A 145 3.93 -5.78 -4.46
CA SER A 145 4.34 -5.04 -3.27
C SER A 145 5.85 -4.81 -3.19
N MET A 146 6.67 -5.61 -3.86
CA MET A 146 8.12 -5.59 -3.70
C MET A 146 8.85 -5.04 -4.92
N VAL A 147 9.85 -4.21 -4.66
CA VAL A 147 10.73 -3.57 -5.64
C VAL A 147 12.12 -4.16 -5.49
N ARG A 148 12.66 -4.73 -6.57
CA ARG A 148 14.04 -5.20 -6.61
C ARG A 148 14.98 -4.03 -6.83
N VAL A 149 15.92 -3.83 -5.91
CA VAL A 149 16.89 -2.73 -5.90
C VAL A 149 18.30 -3.32 -5.81
N MET A 150 19.11 -3.06 -6.83
CA MET A 150 20.53 -3.39 -6.81
C MET A 150 21.30 -2.28 -6.09
N THR A 151 21.88 -2.61 -4.93
CA THR A 151 22.71 -1.64 -4.20
C THR A 151 24.09 -1.50 -4.84
N LYS A 152 24.80 -0.40 -4.51
CA LYS A 152 26.18 -0.14 -4.99
C LYS A 152 27.18 -1.25 -4.64
N ASN A 153 26.89 -2.06 -3.62
CA ASN A 153 27.73 -3.16 -3.16
C ASN A 153 27.29 -4.52 -3.73
N ASN A 154 26.49 -4.54 -4.81
CA ASN A 154 25.90 -5.73 -5.43
C ASN A 154 25.02 -6.57 -4.48
N VAL A 155 24.45 -5.97 -3.44
CA VAL A 155 23.37 -6.62 -2.68
C VAL A 155 22.07 -6.47 -3.45
N ASP A 156 21.44 -7.60 -3.74
CA ASP A 156 20.09 -7.68 -4.30
C ASP A 156 19.06 -7.50 -3.17
N ALA A 157 18.54 -6.28 -3.05
CA ALA A 157 17.58 -5.92 -2.03
C ALA A 157 16.17 -5.93 -2.60
N TRP A 158 15.24 -6.54 -1.87
CA TRP A 158 13.81 -6.49 -2.18
C TRP A 158 13.12 -5.58 -1.17
N CYS A 159 12.65 -4.43 -1.63
CA CYS A 159 12.11 -3.37 -0.80
C CYS A 159 10.60 -3.25 -0.94
N LEU A 160 9.90 -3.02 0.17
CA LEU A 160 8.46 -2.82 0.17
C LEU A 160 8.12 -1.47 -0.46
N GLY A 161 7.41 -1.50 -1.59
CA GLY A 161 7.04 -0.35 -2.43
C GLY A 161 5.89 0.47 -1.84
N LEU A 162 6.10 1.02 -0.64
CA LEU A 162 5.16 1.89 0.06
C LEU A 162 5.85 3.18 0.46
N TRP A 163 5.13 4.30 0.37
CA TRP A 163 5.60 5.60 0.83
C TRP A 163 4.75 6.12 1.99
N MET A 164 5.43 6.70 2.97
CA MET A 164 4.79 7.42 4.06
C MET A 164 4.48 8.83 3.58
N VAL A 165 3.24 9.25 3.81
CA VAL A 165 2.81 10.63 3.62
C VAL A 165 2.60 11.30 4.96
N VAL A 166 3.11 12.52 5.07
CA VAL A 166 2.91 13.38 6.23
C VAL A 166 1.85 14.42 5.86
N MET A 167 0.82 14.56 6.70
CA MET A 167 -0.14 15.65 6.55
C MET A 167 0.42 16.92 7.22
N HIS A 168 0.87 17.89 6.43
CA HIS A 168 1.19 19.23 6.93
C HIS A 168 0.05 20.20 6.61
N HIS A 169 -0.55 20.81 7.63
CA HIS A 169 -1.61 21.83 7.47
C HIS A 169 -2.78 21.41 6.55
N GLY A 170 -3.09 20.11 6.49
CA GLY A 170 -4.16 19.57 5.65
C GLY A 170 -3.79 19.32 4.18
N LEU A 171 -2.52 19.45 3.80
CA LEU A 171 -1.96 19.01 2.52
C LEU A 171 -1.20 17.70 2.72
N LEU A 172 -1.40 16.74 1.81
CA LEU A 172 -0.56 15.53 1.71
C LEU A 172 0.78 15.94 1.07
N SER A 173 1.89 15.73 1.77
CA SER A 173 3.24 15.82 1.21
C SER A 173 3.94 14.47 1.36
N SER A 174 4.43 13.91 0.26
CA SER A 174 5.27 12.71 0.29
C SER A 174 6.60 13.06 0.96
N LEU A 175 7.24 12.11 1.64
CA LEU A 175 8.60 12.32 2.14
C LEU A 175 9.61 12.61 1.02
N GLU A 176 9.29 12.28 -0.23
CA GLU A 176 10.09 12.69 -1.39
C GLU A 176 10.05 14.20 -1.67
N ASP A 177 8.99 14.89 -1.23
CA ASP A 177 8.82 16.34 -1.43
C ASP A 177 9.62 17.19 -0.42
N VAL A 178 10.35 16.56 0.50
CA VAL A 178 11.03 17.22 1.64
C VAL A 178 12.56 17.25 1.49
N ASN A 179 13.09 17.02 0.29
CA ASN A 179 14.54 17.06 0.03
C ASN A 179 14.94 17.97 -1.12
#